data_AF-A0A0N4UNC4-F1
#
_entry.id   AF-A0A0N4UNC4-F1
#
_cell.length_a   1.000
_cell.length_b   1.000
_cell.length_c   1.000
_cell.angle_alpha   90.00
_cell.angle_beta   90.00
_cell.angle_gamma   90.00
#
_symmetry.space_group_name_H-M   'P 1'
#
loop_
_entity.id
_entity.type
_entity.pdbx_description
1 polymer ?
#
loop_
_entity_poly.entity_id
_entity_poly.type
_entity_poly.pdbx_seq_one_letter_code
_entity_poly.pdbx_strand_id
1 'polypeptide(L)'
;MFIRFIRFFRMILLIIYFTLLFITRSHASFCGNAGVPFSLEVLPSGAPVLGCAQPSCVATPDNFKEDSNFSEDVEGQRDGFFREGDRNLKRFRPKESQKLVANCSGKFAELSCPRKDQWVGGIEYIDHPRQPLILQCCTFSGLRFSQEVGVSNVGIGEAITGGEVIRDGRQISFDVIANVRKVVDINTHAISYEVTVRRMNCLPDPPEPEVLCRTTYFFIYFLNSI
;
A
#
# COMPACT_ATOMS: atom_id res chain seq x y z
N MET A 1 -27.76 41.37 29.96
CA MET A 1 -26.64 41.08 29.02
C MET A 1 -25.81 39.86 29.45
N PHE A 2 -25.44 39.73 30.74
CA PHE A 2 -24.64 38.62 31.27
C PHE A 2 -25.15 37.19 30.96
N ILE A 3 -26.45 36.91 31.06
CA ILE A 3 -27.00 35.55 30.83
C ILE A 3 -26.78 35.09 29.38
N ARG A 4 -26.82 36.00 28.39
CA ARG A 4 -26.55 35.67 26.98
C ARG A 4 -25.07 35.30 26.78
N PHE A 5 -24.16 35.97 27.49
CA PHE A 5 -22.72 35.69 27.41
C PHE A 5 -22.36 34.32 28.01
N ILE A 6 -22.96 33.97 29.16
CA ILE A 6 -22.76 32.65 29.80
C ILE A 6 -23.29 31.53 28.89
N ARG A 7 -24.47 31.69 28.29
CA ARG A 7 -25.02 30.70 27.34
C ARG A 7 -24.13 30.50 26.12
N PHE A 8 -23.56 31.58 25.58
CA PHE A 8 -22.64 31.53 24.46
C PHE A 8 -21.34 30.79 24.81
N PHE A 9 -20.73 31.08 25.97
CA PHE A 9 -19.52 30.41 26.43
C PHE A 9 -19.75 28.92 26.70
N ARG A 10 -20.90 28.56 27.30
CA ARG A 10 -21.28 27.15 27.52
C ARG A 10 -21.46 26.40 26.20
N MET A 11 -22.01 27.05 25.18
CA MET A 11 -22.19 26.45 23.86
C MET A 11 -20.85 26.26 23.14
N ILE A 12 -19.93 27.23 23.24
CA ILE A 12 -18.56 27.10 22.71
C ILE A 12 -17.80 25.96 23.42
N LEU A 13 -17.86 25.88 24.75
CA LEU A 13 -17.23 24.78 25.49
C LEU A 13 -17.80 23.42 25.11
N LEU A 14 -19.12 23.31 24.89
CA LEU A 14 -19.75 22.08 24.41
C LEU A 14 -19.29 21.72 23.00
N ILE A 15 -19.18 22.70 22.08
CA ILE A 15 -18.63 22.47 20.75
C ILE A 15 -17.16 22.04 20.85
N ILE A 16 -16.32 22.73 21.63
CA ILE A 16 -14.90 22.37 21.80
C ILE A 16 -14.77 20.96 22.39
N TYR A 17 -15.57 20.62 23.41
CA TYR A 17 -15.60 19.29 24.00
C TYR A 17 -16.03 18.23 22.98
N PHE A 18 -17.06 18.51 22.18
CA PHE A 18 -17.51 17.62 21.12
C PHE A 18 -16.44 17.48 20.03
N THR A 19 -15.83 18.57 19.56
CA THR A 19 -14.74 18.50 18.58
C THR A 19 -13.52 17.76 19.14
N LEU A 20 -13.17 17.94 20.42
CA LEU A 20 -12.07 17.19 21.06
C LEU A 20 -12.39 15.70 21.17
N LEU A 21 -13.65 15.33 21.43
CA LEU A 21 -14.11 13.94 21.41
C LEU A 21 -14.06 13.34 20.00
N PHE A 22 -14.34 14.13 18.96
CA PHE A 22 -14.28 13.68 17.56
C PHE A 22 -12.87 13.66 16.97
N ILE A 23 -11.93 14.47 17.51
CA ILE A 23 -10.52 14.46 17.10
C ILE A 23 -9.83 13.14 17.49
N THR A 24 -10.39 12.39 18.43
CA THR A 24 -9.84 11.10 18.85
C THR A 24 -10.48 9.97 18.07
N ARG A 25 -9.68 9.35 17.17
CA ARG A 25 -9.79 7.99 16.59
C ARG A 25 -10.05 7.87 15.08
N SER A 26 -9.34 8.63 14.27
CA SER A 26 -8.96 8.11 12.95
C SER A 26 -7.93 7.00 13.16
N HIS A 27 -8.39 5.75 13.16
CA HIS A 27 -7.53 4.56 13.22
C HIS A 27 -7.02 4.28 11.81
N ALA A 28 -5.72 4.44 11.65
CA ALA A 28 -5.05 4.22 10.39
C ALA A 28 -3.84 3.33 10.66
N SER A 29 -3.71 2.29 9.84
CA SER A 29 -2.69 1.27 10.02
C SER A 29 -1.90 1.06 8.76
N PHE A 30 -0.59 0.90 8.91
CA PHE A 30 0.34 0.98 7.81
C PHE A 30 1.60 0.16 8.03
N CYS A 31 2.14 -0.33 6.91
CA CYS A 31 3.34 -1.17 6.86
C CYS A 31 4.65 -0.38 7.10
N GLY A 32 4.61 0.95 6.99
CA GLY A 32 5.80 1.79 7.05
C GLY A 32 6.64 1.74 5.76
N ASN A 33 7.78 2.44 5.74
CA ASN A 33 8.58 2.58 4.51
C ASN A 33 9.37 1.32 4.12
N ALA A 34 9.55 0.38 5.05
CA ALA A 34 10.23 -0.89 4.81
C ALA A 34 9.28 -2.10 4.72
N GLY A 35 8.01 -1.94 5.10
CA GLY A 35 7.04 -3.03 5.00
C GLY A 35 6.43 -3.11 3.60
N VAL A 36 6.30 -4.33 3.09
CA VAL A 36 5.61 -4.61 1.82
C VAL A 36 4.24 -5.22 2.12
N PRO A 37 3.13 -4.65 1.63
CA PRO A 37 1.80 -5.20 1.84
C PRO A 37 1.65 -6.47 0.98
N PHE A 38 1.34 -7.61 1.61
CA PHE A 38 1.24 -8.90 0.91
C PHE A 38 -0.09 -9.59 1.10
N SER A 39 -0.88 -9.25 2.12
CA SER A 39 -2.20 -9.85 2.32
C SER A 39 -3.24 -8.82 2.75
N LEU A 40 -4.49 -9.13 2.44
CA LEU A 40 -5.66 -8.43 2.95
C LEU A 40 -6.67 -9.48 3.42
N GLU A 41 -7.07 -9.41 4.68
CA GLU A 41 -8.17 -10.20 5.24
C GLU A 41 -9.33 -9.27 5.59
N VAL A 42 -10.57 -9.74 5.47
CA VAL A 42 -11.75 -9.00 5.87
C VAL A 42 -12.41 -9.75 7.01
N LEU A 43 -12.47 -9.12 8.17
CA LEU A 43 -13.01 -9.71 9.39
C LEU A 43 -14.52 -9.92 9.32
N PRO A 44 -15.11 -10.73 10.22
CA PRO A 44 -16.57 -10.85 10.34
C PRO A 44 -17.29 -9.51 10.55
N SER A 45 -16.62 -8.51 11.13
CA SER A 45 -17.12 -7.14 11.27
C SER A 45 -17.14 -6.35 9.95
N GLY A 46 -16.47 -6.83 8.90
CA GLY A 46 -16.25 -6.12 7.64
C GLY A 46 -15.01 -5.21 7.63
N ALA A 47 -14.28 -5.13 8.75
CA ALA A 47 -13.04 -4.40 8.85
C ALA A 47 -11.90 -5.11 8.10
N PRO A 48 -11.12 -4.40 7.25
CA PRO A 48 -9.97 -4.96 6.58
C PRO A 48 -8.74 -5.02 7.51
N VAL A 49 -7.95 -6.07 7.38
CA VAL A 49 -6.68 -6.29 8.08
C VAL A 49 -5.55 -6.37 7.05
N LEU A 50 -4.60 -5.43 7.14
CA LEU A 50 -3.46 -5.37 6.22
C LEU A 50 -2.27 -6.17 6.74
N GLY A 51 -1.83 -7.18 5.99
CA GLY A 51 -0.62 -7.94 6.29
C GLY A 51 0.61 -7.39 5.58
N CYS A 52 1.66 -7.13 6.35
CA CYS A 52 2.94 -6.59 5.89
C CYS A 52 4.07 -7.62 6.07
N ALA A 53 5.05 -7.60 5.17
CA ALA A 53 6.20 -8.49 5.22
C ALA A 53 7.49 -7.78 4.79
N GLN A 54 8.63 -8.39 5.10
CA GLN A 54 9.94 -8.05 4.56
C GLN A 54 10.37 -9.16 3.60
N PRO A 55 10.21 -8.98 2.27
CA PRO A 55 10.62 -9.99 1.31
C PRO A 55 12.12 -10.25 1.41
N SER A 56 12.55 -11.50 1.22
CA SER A 56 13.98 -11.86 1.34
C SER A 56 14.85 -11.21 0.25
N CYS A 57 14.25 -10.91 -0.90
CA CYS A 57 14.95 -10.33 -2.04
C CYS A 57 15.14 -8.82 -2.00
N VAL A 58 14.57 -8.12 -1.01
CA VAL A 58 14.71 -6.67 -0.88
C VAL A 58 15.37 -6.35 0.47
N ALA A 59 16.43 -5.54 0.43
CA ALA A 59 17.23 -5.19 1.57
C ALA A 59 16.78 -3.89 2.23
N THR A 60 16.44 -3.95 3.51
CA THR A 60 16.36 -2.74 4.31
C THR A 60 17.75 -2.15 4.52
N PRO A 61 17.90 -0.81 4.50
CA PRO A 61 19.14 -0.16 4.88
C PRO A 61 19.57 -0.55 6.30
N ASP A 62 20.89 -0.64 6.52
CA ASP A 62 21.44 -0.76 7.87
C ASP A 62 20.98 0.45 8.71
N ASN A 63 20.48 0.20 9.93
CA ASN A 63 19.88 1.18 10.85
C ASN A 63 18.52 1.78 10.42
N PHE A 64 17.74 1.08 9.58
CA PHE A 64 16.38 1.51 9.30
C PHE A 64 15.49 1.42 10.55
N LYS A 65 14.80 2.53 10.89
CA LYS A 65 13.85 2.59 12.00
C LYS A 65 12.51 2.03 11.52
N GLU A 66 12.07 0.93 12.12
CA GLU A 66 10.73 0.40 11.88
C GLU A 66 9.66 1.45 12.23
N ASP A 67 8.81 1.75 11.28
CA ASP A 67 7.78 2.78 11.37
C ASP A 67 6.37 2.22 11.13
N SER A 68 6.19 0.90 11.09
CA SER A 68 4.87 0.29 10.97
C SER A 68 4.00 0.56 12.20
N ASN A 69 2.69 0.73 12.00
CA ASN A 69 1.73 0.96 13.08
C ASN A 69 0.43 0.21 12.77
N PHE A 70 -0.09 -0.51 13.77
CA PHE A 70 -1.33 -1.27 13.68
C PHE A 70 -2.19 -0.92 14.89
N SER A 71 -3.39 -0.41 14.64
CA SER A 71 -4.34 -0.02 15.66
C SER A 71 -5.04 -1.25 16.21
N GLU A 72 -5.39 -1.21 17.49
CA GLU A 72 -6.27 -2.18 18.13
C GLU A 72 -7.65 -1.56 18.30
N ASP A 73 -8.69 -2.34 18.00
CA ASP A 73 -10.07 -1.96 18.30
C ASP A 73 -10.41 -2.20 19.78
N VAL A 74 -11.69 -2.02 20.13
CA VAL A 74 -12.19 -2.21 21.51
C VAL A 74 -12.14 -3.66 21.98
N GLU A 75 -12.07 -4.63 21.06
CA GLU A 75 -11.96 -6.07 21.34
C GLU A 75 -10.49 -6.54 21.38
N GLY A 76 -9.55 -5.65 21.08
CA GLY A 76 -8.12 -5.95 20.99
C GLY A 76 -7.70 -6.53 19.65
N GLN A 77 -8.59 -6.50 18.64
CA GLN A 77 -8.29 -6.97 17.31
C GLN A 77 -7.54 -5.90 16.52
N ARG A 78 -6.44 -6.30 15.88
CA ARG A 78 -5.62 -5.41 15.07
C ARG A 78 -6.10 -5.35 13.63
N ASP A 79 -6.09 -4.15 13.06
CA ASP A 79 -6.38 -3.86 11.64
C ASP A 79 -5.13 -4.02 10.73
N GLY A 80 -4.08 -4.63 11.25
CA GLY A 80 -2.95 -5.10 10.46
C GLY A 80 -1.90 -5.85 11.28
N PHE A 81 -0.92 -6.40 10.60
CA PHE A 81 0.19 -7.12 11.22
C PHE A 81 1.44 -7.12 10.36
N PHE A 82 2.59 -7.36 11.00
CA PHE A 82 3.82 -7.72 10.30
C PHE A 82 4.03 -9.23 10.43
N ARG A 83 4.34 -9.91 9.33
CA ARG A 83 4.57 -11.36 9.32
C ARG A 83 5.66 -11.72 10.32
N GLU A 84 5.38 -12.77 11.11
CA GLU A 84 6.27 -13.23 12.16
C GLU A 84 7.68 -13.54 11.64
N GLY A 85 8.69 -13.18 12.43
CA GLY A 85 10.10 -13.42 12.11
C GLY A 85 10.71 -12.38 11.15
N ASP A 86 9.94 -11.70 10.31
CA ASP A 86 10.51 -10.75 9.33
C ASP A 86 11.20 -9.54 10.00
N ARG A 87 10.77 -9.15 11.21
CA ARG A 87 11.42 -8.09 11.99
C ARG A 87 12.76 -8.52 12.62
N ASN A 88 12.89 -9.80 12.97
CA ASN A 88 14.03 -10.32 13.73
C ASN A 88 15.13 -10.91 12.84
N LEU A 89 14.76 -11.32 11.62
CA LEU A 89 15.68 -11.99 10.73
C LEU A 89 16.60 -10.95 10.04
N LYS A 90 17.84 -10.87 10.52
CA LYS A 90 18.98 -10.49 9.68
C LYS A 90 19.20 -11.59 8.63
N ARG A 91 18.26 -11.74 7.68
CA ARG A 91 18.41 -12.70 6.58
C ARG A 91 19.68 -12.35 5.83
N PHE A 92 20.43 -13.37 5.41
CA PHE A 92 21.49 -13.18 4.43
C PHE A 92 20.83 -12.60 3.17
N ARG A 93 21.17 -11.36 2.83
CA ARG A 93 20.64 -10.69 1.65
C ARG A 93 21.70 -10.73 0.57
N PRO A 94 21.40 -11.30 -0.61
CA PRO A 94 22.33 -11.23 -1.74
C PRO A 94 22.74 -9.77 -1.96
N LYS A 95 24.01 -9.52 -2.27
CA LYS A 95 24.50 -8.16 -2.55
C LYS A 95 23.75 -7.48 -3.71
N GLU A 96 23.13 -8.29 -4.57
CA GLU A 96 22.28 -7.88 -5.69
C GLU A 96 20.86 -7.47 -5.29
N SER A 97 20.46 -7.65 -4.02
CA SER A 97 19.13 -7.25 -3.56
C SER A 97 18.95 -5.74 -3.67
N GLN A 98 17.80 -5.34 -4.21
CA GLN A 98 17.41 -3.93 -4.25
C GLN A 98 17.21 -3.42 -2.83
N LYS A 99 17.53 -2.14 -2.56
CA LYS A 99 17.23 -1.55 -1.26
C LYS A 99 15.74 -1.19 -1.18
N LEU A 100 15.03 -1.71 -0.20
CA LEU A 100 13.64 -1.37 0.06
C LEU A 100 13.58 -0.11 0.91
N VAL A 101 13.32 1.02 0.27
CA VAL A 101 12.89 2.24 0.94
C VAL A 101 11.77 2.82 0.10
N ALA A 102 10.53 2.52 0.50
CA ALA A 102 9.38 3.13 -0.12
C ALA A 102 9.21 4.57 0.37
N ASN A 103 8.62 5.42 -0.45
CA ASN A 103 8.25 6.76 -0.06
C ASN A 103 6.75 6.78 0.23
N CYS A 104 6.41 6.70 1.51
CA CYS A 104 5.04 6.81 2.01
C CYS A 104 4.78 8.25 2.44
N SER A 105 3.70 8.86 1.93
CA SER A 105 3.39 10.28 2.19
C SER A 105 3.06 10.59 3.66
N GLY A 106 2.76 9.57 4.47
CA GLY A 106 2.20 9.75 5.82
C GLY A 106 0.71 10.12 5.82
N LYS A 107 0.11 10.41 4.65
CA LYS A 107 -1.26 10.90 4.53
C LYS A 107 -2.21 9.80 4.07
N PHE A 108 -3.36 9.74 4.72
CA PHE A 108 -4.50 8.91 4.35
C PHE A 108 -5.51 9.80 3.64
N ALA A 109 -5.41 9.87 2.32
CA ALA A 109 -6.21 10.77 1.50
C ALA A 109 -6.60 10.16 0.15
N GLU A 110 -6.09 8.98 -0.16
CA GLU A 110 -6.28 8.34 -1.46
C GLU A 110 -7.45 7.36 -1.40
N LEU A 111 -8.24 7.28 -2.47
CA LEU A 111 -9.29 6.27 -2.61
C LEU A 111 -8.82 5.02 -3.37
N SER A 112 -7.64 5.12 -3.99
CA SER A 112 -6.96 4.06 -4.74
C SER A 112 -5.49 4.43 -4.93
N CYS A 113 -4.65 3.43 -5.22
CA CYS A 113 -3.25 3.59 -5.59
C CYS A 113 -3.06 3.23 -7.08
N PRO A 114 -3.36 4.14 -8.02
CA PRO A 114 -3.49 3.80 -9.44
C PRO A 114 -2.16 3.63 -10.18
N ARG A 115 -1.03 4.08 -9.61
CA ARG A 115 0.25 4.06 -10.33
C ARG A 115 0.89 2.67 -10.26
N LYS A 116 1.58 2.28 -11.33
CA LYS A 116 2.27 0.99 -11.42
C LYS A 116 3.46 0.86 -10.47
N ASP A 117 4.00 1.99 -10.02
CA ASP A 117 5.11 2.08 -9.08
C ASP A 117 4.65 2.31 -7.62
N GLN A 118 3.36 2.05 -7.34
CA GLN A 118 2.76 2.20 -6.02
C GLN A 118 2.17 0.89 -5.47
N TRP A 119 2.03 0.85 -4.15
CA TRP A 119 1.21 -0.13 -3.43
C TRP A 119 0.43 0.53 -2.29
N VAL A 120 -0.46 -0.25 -1.66
CA VAL A 120 -1.20 0.17 -0.46
C VAL A 120 -0.29 0.12 0.77
N GLY A 121 0.23 1.27 1.18
CA GLY A 121 1.06 1.42 2.36
C GLY A 121 0.30 1.29 3.68
N GLY A 122 -0.97 1.68 3.66
CA GLY A 122 -1.85 1.64 4.81
C GLY A 122 -3.31 1.86 4.46
N ILE A 123 -4.16 1.51 5.42
CA ILE A 123 -5.61 1.65 5.35
C ILE A 123 -6.10 2.43 6.57
N GLU A 124 -6.97 3.41 6.32
CA GLU A 124 -7.83 4.03 7.32
C GLU A 124 -9.26 3.54 7.07
N TYR A 125 -9.79 2.81 8.03
CA TYR A 125 -11.10 2.17 7.94
C TYR A 125 -12.12 2.90 8.82
N ILE A 126 -13.27 3.18 8.22
CA ILE A 126 -14.42 3.75 8.90
C ILE A 126 -15.61 2.83 8.59
N ASP A 127 -16.21 2.28 9.64
CA ASP A 127 -17.35 1.38 9.56
C ASP A 127 -18.64 2.14 9.21
N HIS A 128 -18.76 2.54 7.94
CA HIS A 128 -19.98 3.10 7.38
C HIS A 128 -20.12 2.74 5.90
N PRO A 129 -21.28 2.21 5.44
CA PRO A 129 -21.46 1.80 4.03
C PRO A 129 -21.17 2.89 2.99
N ARG A 130 -21.45 4.16 3.33
CA ARG A 130 -21.24 5.32 2.44
C ARG A 130 -19.83 5.89 2.49
N GLN A 131 -19.05 5.52 3.51
CA GLN A 131 -17.69 5.99 3.64
C GLN A 131 -16.77 5.11 2.80
N PRO A 132 -15.97 5.70 1.89
CA PRO A 132 -14.99 4.93 1.13
C PRO A 132 -13.86 4.45 2.04
N LEU A 133 -13.11 3.46 1.55
CA LEU A 133 -11.84 3.09 2.16
C LEU A 133 -10.81 4.15 1.84
N ILE A 134 -10.15 4.69 2.87
CA ILE A 134 -9.11 5.70 2.70
C ILE A 134 -7.76 4.99 2.78
N LEU A 135 -6.88 5.28 1.84
CA LEU A 135 -5.58 4.64 1.70
C LEU A 135 -4.44 5.63 1.89
N GLN A 136 -3.32 5.09 2.34
CA GLN A 136 -2.00 5.65 2.13
C GLN A 136 -1.33 4.88 0.99
N CYS A 137 -0.92 5.57 -0.07
CA CYS A 137 -0.11 4.97 -1.13
C CYS A 137 1.38 5.23 -0.87
N CYS A 138 2.20 4.19 -1.02
CA CYS A 138 3.66 4.32 -1.02
C CYS A 138 4.21 4.08 -2.41
N THR A 139 5.23 4.83 -2.81
CA THR A 139 5.94 4.62 -4.08
C THR A 139 7.22 3.84 -3.88
N PHE A 140 7.53 2.93 -4.79
CA PHE A 140 8.78 2.18 -4.79
C PHE A 140 9.25 1.90 -6.22
N SER A 141 10.50 2.26 -6.54
CA SER A 141 11.04 2.15 -7.91
C SER A 141 11.13 0.70 -8.40
N GLY A 142 11.32 -0.28 -7.50
CA GLY A 142 11.35 -1.70 -7.85
C GLY A 142 10.02 -2.25 -8.39
N LEU A 143 8.94 -1.47 -8.30
CA LEU A 143 7.66 -1.81 -8.92
C LEU A 143 7.52 -1.34 -10.37
N ARG A 144 8.48 -0.60 -10.93
CA ARG A 144 8.38 0.00 -12.28
C ARG A 144 8.02 -1.03 -13.36
N PHE A 145 8.58 -2.24 -13.25
CA PHE A 145 8.34 -3.36 -14.17
C PHE A 145 7.45 -4.46 -13.57
N SER A 146 6.73 -4.14 -12.50
CA SER A 146 5.78 -5.06 -11.90
C SER A 146 4.69 -5.45 -12.91
N GLN A 147 4.15 -6.65 -12.76
CA GLN A 147 3.06 -7.16 -13.59
C GLN A 147 1.80 -7.32 -12.75
N GLU A 148 0.64 -7.06 -13.31
CA GLU A 148 -0.62 -7.38 -12.62
C GLU A 148 -0.82 -8.89 -12.64
N VAL A 149 -0.99 -9.49 -11.46
CA VAL A 149 -1.29 -10.91 -11.31
C VAL A 149 -2.78 -11.15 -11.46
N GLY A 150 -3.59 -10.26 -10.89
CA GLY A 150 -5.02 -10.29 -11.00
C GLY A 150 -5.72 -9.30 -10.07
N VAL A 151 -7.04 -9.27 -10.20
CA VAL A 151 -7.95 -8.49 -9.37
C VAL A 151 -8.98 -9.47 -8.78
N SER A 152 -9.28 -9.35 -7.49
CA SER A 152 -10.24 -10.23 -6.81
C SER A 152 -11.08 -9.44 -5.82
N ASN A 153 -12.35 -9.82 -5.67
CA ASN A 153 -13.20 -9.28 -4.63
C ASN A 153 -13.04 -10.13 -3.37
N VAL A 154 -12.79 -9.48 -2.24
CA VAL A 154 -12.64 -10.10 -0.92
C VAL A 154 -13.82 -9.65 -0.06
N GLY A 155 -14.72 -10.58 0.24
CA GLY A 155 -15.88 -10.38 1.11
C GLY A 155 -15.57 -10.66 2.57
N ILE A 156 -16.60 -10.54 3.42
CA ILE A 156 -16.53 -10.78 4.86
C ILE A 156 -16.09 -12.22 5.14
N GLY A 157 -15.07 -12.39 5.98
CA GLY A 157 -14.49 -13.69 6.35
C GLY A 157 -13.53 -14.27 5.30
N GLU A 158 -13.29 -13.55 4.20
CA GLU A 158 -12.38 -13.95 3.15
C GLU A 158 -11.02 -13.24 3.29
N ALA A 159 -10.00 -13.82 2.67
CA ALA A 159 -8.67 -13.23 2.61
C ALA A 159 -8.03 -13.47 1.25
N ILE A 160 -7.15 -12.56 0.86
CA ILE A 160 -6.24 -12.71 -0.28
C ILE A 160 -4.80 -12.56 0.20
N THR A 161 -3.95 -13.46 -0.27
CA THR A 161 -2.56 -13.55 0.16
C THR A 161 -1.65 -13.67 -1.06
N GLY A 162 -0.78 -12.68 -1.24
CA GLY A 162 0.39 -12.71 -2.12
C GLY A 162 1.61 -13.30 -1.40
N GLY A 163 2.76 -12.66 -1.55
CA GLY A 163 4.01 -13.09 -0.91
C GLY A 163 5.06 -13.63 -1.88
N GLU A 164 5.97 -14.47 -1.40
CA GLU A 164 7.11 -14.97 -2.17
C GLU A 164 6.68 -15.86 -3.36
N VAL A 165 7.25 -15.56 -4.52
CA VAL A 165 7.18 -16.44 -5.69
C VAL A 165 8.53 -17.12 -5.84
N ILE A 166 8.56 -18.43 -5.61
CA ILE A 166 9.78 -19.23 -5.58
C ILE A 166 9.85 -20.12 -6.81
N ARG A 167 11.00 -20.13 -7.46
CA ARG A 167 11.34 -21.05 -8.55
C ARG A 167 12.73 -21.61 -8.29
N ASP A 168 12.87 -22.93 -8.38
CA ASP A 168 14.13 -23.64 -8.17
C ASP A 168 14.81 -23.30 -6.82
N GLY A 169 14.00 -23.15 -5.76
CA GLY A 169 14.47 -22.82 -4.41
C GLY A 169 14.89 -21.36 -4.20
N ARG A 170 14.78 -20.51 -5.22
CA ARG A 170 15.09 -19.07 -5.16
C ARG A 170 13.81 -18.25 -5.27
N GLN A 171 13.69 -17.22 -4.43
CA GLN A 171 12.66 -16.20 -4.62
C GLN A 171 12.96 -15.39 -5.89
N ILE A 172 12.08 -15.47 -6.89
CA ILE A 172 12.21 -14.76 -8.17
C ILE A 172 11.35 -13.49 -8.23
N SER A 173 10.27 -13.46 -7.44
CA SER A 173 9.36 -12.32 -7.36
C SER A 173 8.67 -12.26 -5.99
N PHE A 174 7.90 -11.21 -5.77
CA PHE A 174 7.02 -11.04 -4.62
C PHE A 174 5.70 -10.40 -5.04
N ASP A 175 4.58 -11.03 -4.68
CA ASP A 175 3.25 -10.57 -5.00
C ASP A 175 2.76 -9.59 -3.91
N VAL A 176 2.55 -8.34 -4.30
CA VAL A 176 2.17 -7.21 -3.44
C VAL A 176 0.71 -6.83 -3.61
N ILE A 177 0.09 -6.33 -2.53
CA ILE A 177 -1.22 -5.68 -2.59
C ILE A 177 -1.05 -4.26 -3.12
N ALA A 178 -1.28 -4.10 -4.43
CA ALA A 178 -1.01 -2.86 -5.14
C ALA A 178 -2.12 -1.82 -4.98
N ASN A 179 -3.37 -2.27 -4.88
CA ASN A 179 -4.53 -1.40 -4.74
C ASN A 179 -5.65 -2.13 -4.00
N VAL A 180 -6.49 -1.38 -3.28
CA VAL A 180 -7.69 -1.89 -2.60
C VAL A 180 -8.80 -0.86 -2.76
N ARG A 181 -9.98 -1.29 -3.16
CA ARG A 181 -11.16 -0.41 -3.27
C ARG A 181 -12.36 -1.06 -2.61
N LYS A 182 -13.08 -0.31 -1.78
CA LYS A 182 -14.38 -0.75 -1.26
C LYS A 182 -15.42 -0.74 -2.39
N VAL A 183 -16.12 -1.84 -2.54
CA VAL A 183 -17.20 -2.05 -3.50
C VAL A 183 -18.47 -2.39 -2.72
N VAL A 184 -19.59 -1.83 -3.15
CA VAL A 184 -20.91 -2.14 -2.59
C VAL A 184 -21.76 -2.69 -3.73
N ASP A 185 -22.21 -3.92 -3.60
CA ASP A 185 -23.10 -4.54 -4.58
C ASP A 185 -24.46 -3.81 -4.56
N ILE A 186 -24.96 -3.46 -5.75
CA ILE A 186 -26.15 -2.62 -5.89
C ILE A 186 -27.42 -3.38 -5.49
N ASN A 187 -27.45 -4.70 -5.69
CA ASN A 187 -28.65 -5.52 -5.51
C ASN A 187 -28.77 -6.05 -4.07
N THR A 188 -27.65 -6.47 -3.50
CA THR A 188 -27.58 -7.11 -2.19
C THR A 188 -27.14 -6.17 -1.08
N HIS A 189 -26.60 -4.99 -1.43
CA HIS A 189 -25.91 -4.08 -0.51
C HIS A 189 -24.71 -4.71 0.21
N ALA A 190 -24.21 -5.85 -0.27
CA ALA A 190 -23.05 -6.51 0.28
C ALA A 190 -21.79 -5.66 0.02
N ILE A 191 -20.98 -5.50 1.07
CA ILE A 191 -19.68 -4.81 1.00
C ILE A 191 -18.61 -5.85 0.71
N SER A 192 -17.75 -5.56 -0.26
CA SER A 192 -16.51 -6.31 -0.54
C SER A 192 -15.38 -5.35 -0.86
N TYR A 193 -14.16 -5.88 -0.95
CA TYR A 193 -12.98 -5.12 -1.32
C TYR A 193 -12.39 -5.69 -2.60
N GLU A 194 -12.35 -4.88 -3.65
CA GLU A 194 -11.65 -5.20 -4.88
C GLU A 194 -10.16 -4.97 -4.67
N VAL A 195 -9.39 -6.04 -4.69
CA VAL A 195 -7.95 -6.05 -4.40
C VAL A 195 -7.17 -6.35 -5.67
N THR A 196 -6.23 -5.48 -6.02
CA THR A 196 -5.30 -5.69 -7.12
C THR A 196 -3.97 -6.22 -6.58
N VAL A 197 -3.54 -7.37 -7.10
CA VAL A 197 -2.23 -7.96 -6.76
C VAL A 197 -1.26 -7.72 -7.90
N ARG A 198 -0.06 -7.25 -7.60
CA ARG A 198 1.04 -7.07 -8.58
C ARG A 198 2.27 -7.86 -8.19
N ARG A 199 2.94 -8.43 -9.17
CA ARG A 199 4.20 -9.16 -9.01
C ARG A 199 5.38 -8.22 -9.16
N MET A 200 6.09 -7.98 -8.07
CA MET A 200 7.37 -7.27 -8.04
C MET A 200 8.51 -8.24 -8.36
N ASN A 201 9.42 -7.86 -9.26
CA ASN A 201 10.57 -8.70 -9.60
C ASN A 201 11.66 -8.58 -8.53
N CYS A 202 12.25 -9.72 -8.14
CA CYS A 202 13.39 -9.77 -7.22
C CYS A 202 14.74 -9.74 -7.94
N LEU A 203 14.74 -9.92 -9.27
CA LEU A 203 15.93 -9.85 -10.10
C LEU A 203 16.18 -8.41 -10.51
N PRO A 204 17.45 -7.97 -10.62
CA PRO A 204 17.76 -6.67 -11.16
C PRO A 204 17.12 -6.52 -12.54
N ASP A 205 16.70 -5.30 -12.85
CA ASP A 205 16.14 -5.01 -14.17
C ASP A 205 17.16 -5.47 -15.24
N PRO A 206 16.69 -6.12 -16.32
CA PRO A 206 17.58 -6.46 -17.40
C PRO A 206 18.30 -5.19 -17.88
N PRO A 207 19.58 -5.28 -18.24
CA PRO A 207 20.31 -4.11 -18.73
C PRO A 207 19.53 -3.51 -19.91
N GLU A 208 19.44 -2.19 -19.94
CA GLU A 208 18.82 -1.49 -21.07
C GLU A 208 19.54 -1.91 -22.35
N PRO A 209 18.81 -2.38 -23.39
CA PRO A 209 19.47 -2.76 -24.62
C PRO A 209 20.17 -1.53 -25.19
N GLU A 210 21.48 -1.61 -25.36
CA GLU A 210 22.25 -0.64 -26.12
C GLU A 210 21.78 -0.72 -27.59
N VAL A 211 20.74 0.04 -27.92
CA VAL A 211 20.42 0.31 -29.32
C VAL A 211 21.56 1.17 -29.85
N LEU A 212 22.50 0.53 -30.54
CA LEU A 212 23.44 1.23 -31.40
C LEU A 212 22.57 2.02 -32.40
N CYS A 213 22.41 3.32 -32.15
CA CYS A 213 21.88 4.23 -33.15
C CYS A 213 22.86 4.13 -34.33
N ARG A 214 22.54 3.28 -35.30
CA ARG A 214 23.13 3.39 -36.62
C ARG A 214 22.59 4.71 -37.12
N THR A 215 23.41 5.75 -37.00
CA THR A 215 23.28 6.96 -37.79
C THR A 215 23.42 6.50 -39.24
N THR A 216 22.31 6.04 -39.82
CA THR A 216 22.21 5.98 -41.28
C THR A 216 22.24 7.43 -41.70
N TYR A 217 23.44 7.91 -42.05
CA TYR A 217 23.59 9.11 -42.84
C TYR A 217 22.79 8.87 -44.11
N PHE A 218 21.55 9.34 -44.13
CA PHE A 218 20.83 9.59 -45.36
C PHE A 218 21.61 10.70 -46.05
N PHE A 219 22.61 10.32 -46.84
CA PHE A 219 23.15 11.18 -47.88
C PHE A 219 22.01 11.43 -48.85
N ILE A 220 21.30 12.52 -48.64
CA ILE A 220 20.44 13.12 -49.65
C ILE A 220 21.41 13.56 -50.75
N TYR A 221 21.56 12.72 -51.78
CA TYR A 221 22.12 13.14 -53.04
C TYR A 221 21.16 14.18 -53.63
N PHE A 222 21.45 15.45 -53.37
CA PHE A 222 20.92 16.53 -54.18
C PHE A 222 21.53 16.38 -55.58
N LEU A 223 20.67 15.92 -56.49
CA LEU A 223 20.80 16.01 -57.93
C LEU A 223 21.45 17.34 -58.34
N ASN A 224 22.60 17.26 -58.98
CA ASN A 224 22.92 18.19 -60.07
C ASN A 224 22.75 17.38 -61.36
N SER A 225 21.56 17.49 -61.94
CA SER A 225 21.32 17.21 -63.34
C SER A 225 22.10 18.20 -64.18
N ILE A 226 22.88 17.66 -65.13
CA ILE A 226 23.27 18.22 -66.43
C ILE A 226 23.97 19.59 -66.42
#